data_AF-A0A7S2N2S0-F1
#
_entry.id   AF-A0A7S2N2S0-F1
#
_cell.length_a   1.000
_cell.length_b   1.000
_cell.length_c   1.000
_cell.angle_alpha   90.00
_cell.angle_beta   90.00
_cell.angle_gamma   90.00
#
_symmetry.space_group_name_H-M   'P 1'
#
loop_
_entity.id
_entity.type
_entity.pdbx_description
1 polymer ?
#
loop_
_entity_poly.entity_id
_entity_poly.type
_entity_poly.pdbx_seq_one_letter_code
_entity_poly.pdbx_strand_id
1 'polypeptide(L)'
;MVRKLLFVATLSVASGFKVDQAPVKTALLQLRGGADATQIAKYVAYSTSAFMFIPAGRDVFSPGAEIMPDDDKLLGKMFTDKSKEGYMFMWNQWGVNWIMLSIMKILAVSSGSADFLKLGFATDVVTFAMMFKGWIPEFKPFVVMFGLELLALGKLAFA
;
A
#
# COMPACT_ATOMS: atom_id res chain seq x y z
N MET A 1 3.25 10.09 -40.10
CA MET A 1 4.59 9.87 -39.49
C MET A 1 4.53 10.07 -37.96
N VAL A 2 3.64 9.38 -37.24
CA VAL A 2 3.45 9.52 -35.76
C VAL A 2 2.97 8.20 -35.13
N ARG A 3 3.59 7.07 -35.48
CA ARG A 3 3.20 5.74 -34.91
C ARG A 3 4.35 4.87 -34.42
N LYS A 4 5.61 5.31 -34.55
CA LYS A 4 6.78 4.53 -34.14
C LYS A 4 7.46 5.01 -32.84
N LEU A 5 7.06 6.16 -32.29
CA LEU A 5 7.66 6.72 -31.07
C LEU A 5 7.05 6.21 -29.75
N LEU A 6 5.84 5.62 -29.76
CA LEU A 6 5.22 5.13 -28.52
C LEU A 6 5.73 3.74 -28.07
N PHE A 7 6.36 2.97 -28.95
CA PHE A 7 6.83 1.60 -28.63
C PHE A 7 8.24 1.55 -28.05
N VAL A 8 8.99 2.66 -28.06
CA VAL A 8 10.35 2.73 -27.50
C VAL A 8 10.32 3.18 -26.03
N ALA A 9 9.23 3.76 -25.54
CA ALA A 9 9.12 4.23 -24.16
C ALA A 9 8.73 3.15 -23.13
N THR A 10 8.26 1.97 -23.56
CA THR A 10 7.82 0.88 -22.66
C THR A 10 8.81 -0.27 -22.50
N LEU A 11 9.95 -0.26 -23.19
CA LEU A 11 10.95 -1.35 -23.16
C LEU A 11 12.33 -0.96 -22.60
N SER A 12 12.51 0.28 -22.12
CA SER A 12 13.82 0.76 -21.63
C SER A 12 13.96 0.85 -20.10
N VAL A 13 12.99 0.34 -19.32
CA VAL A 13 13.11 0.28 -17.85
C VAL A 13 13.73 -1.05 -17.37
N ALA A 14 14.00 -1.99 -18.27
CA ALA A 14 14.47 -3.34 -17.93
C ALA A 14 16.00 -3.53 -17.88
N SER A 15 16.83 -2.49 -18.09
CA SER A 15 18.29 -2.67 -18.23
C SER A 15 19.17 -1.85 -17.29
N GLY A 16 18.61 -1.22 -16.24
CA GLY A 16 19.38 -0.34 -15.34
C GLY A 16 19.85 -0.94 -14.01
N PHE A 17 19.32 -2.08 -13.55
CA PHE A 17 19.54 -2.54 -12.18
C PHE A 17 20.70 -3.51 -12.06
N LYS A 18 21.92 -2.96 -12.01
CA LYS A 18 23.04 -3.66 -11.37
C LYS A 18 22.86 -3.58 -9.87
N VAL A 19 22.53 -4.73 -9.26
CA VAL A 19 22.48 -4.93 -7.82
C VAL A 19 23.90 -5.22 -7.35
N ASP A 20 24.59 -4.20 -6.83
CA ASP A 20 25.75 -4.40 -5.97
C ASP A 20 25.32 -4.13 -4.53
N GLN A 21 25.26 -5.20 -3.72
CA GLN A 21 25.08 -5.11 -2.28
C GLN A 21 26.44 -5.01 -1.58
N ALA A 22 26.53 -4.13 -0.59
CA ALA A 22 27.39 -4.33 0.56
C ALA A 22 26.56 -4.07 1.84
N PRO A 23 26.54 -4.98 2.83
CA PRO A 23 25.73 -4.79 4.03
C PRO A 23 26.43 -3.84 5.01
N VAL A 24 25.78 -2.73 5.34
CA VAL A 24 26.19 -1.86 6.45
C VAL A 24 25.60 -2.41 7.74
N LYS A 25 26.45 -2.98 8.61
CA LYS A 25 26.04 -3.44 9.94
C LYS A 25 25.67 -2.24 10.82
N THR A 26 24.39 -1.93 10.95
CA THR A 26 23.91 -1.03 12.02
C THR A 26 23.27 -1.85 13.13
N ALA A 27 23.98 -1.95 14.25
CA ALA A 27 23.46 -2.50 15.49
C ALA A 27 22.43 -1.52 16.07
N LEU A 28 21.15 -1.75 15.80
CA LEU A 28 20.04 -1.00 16.41
C LEU A 28 19.13 -1.96 17.16
N LEU A 29 19.09 -1.74 18.48
CA LEU A 29 18.08 -2.18 19.44
C LEU A 29 17.56 -3.62 19.23
N GLN A 30 18.32 -4.60 19.72
CA GLN A 30 17.75 -5.93 19.92
C GLN A 30 16.65 -5.85 20.99
N LEU A 31 15.39 -5.93 20.55
CA LEU A 31 14.24 -6.16 21.43
C LEU A 31 14.59 -7.38 22.30
N ARG A 32 14.59 -7.19 23.62
CA ARG A 32 14.91 -8.23 24.62
C ARG A 32 13.99 -9.43 24.38
N GLY A 33 14.49 -10.44 23.66
CA GLY A 33 13.69 -11.56 23.16
C GLY A 33 14.16 -12.16 21.82
N GLY A 34 15.07 -11.51 21.09
CA GLY A 34 15.76 -12.13 19.94
C GLY A 34 14.95 -12.23 18.64
N ALA A 35 13.79 -11.58 18.55
CA ALA A 35 13.07 -11.49 17.30
C ALA A 35 13.78 -10.52 16.34
N ASP A 36 14.11 -11.00 15.14
CA ASP A 36 14.69 -10.17 14.08
C ASP A 36 13.69 -9.08 13.69
N ALA A 37 14.04 -7.82 13.97
CA ALA A 37 13.22 -6.65 13.64
C ALA A 37 12.89 -6.59 12.14
N THR A 38 13.78 -7.10 11.28
CA THR A 38 13.54 -7.20 9.83
C THR A 38 12.44 -8.21 9.54
N GLN A 39 12.49 -9.38 10.17
CA GLN A 39 11.47 -10.41 10.02
C GLN A 39 10.10 -9.94 10.53
N ILE A 40 10.06 -9.25 11.68
CA ILE A 40 8.83 -8.64 12.19
C ILE A 40 8.28 -7.62 11.17
N ALA A 41 9.13 -6.73 10.65
CA ALA A 41 8.71 -5.73 9.66
C ALA A 41 8.15 -6.39 8.39
N LYS A 42 8.76 -7.49 7.91
CA LYS A 42 8.23 -8.26 6.78
C LYS A 42 6.83 -8.80 7.06
N TYR A 43 6.61 -9.41 8.23
CA TYR A 43 5.28 -9.92 8.59
C TYR A 43 4.25 -8.81 8.73
N VAL A 44 4.61 -7.68 9.34
CA VAL A 44 3.71 -6.52 9.43
C VAL A 44 3.33 -6.03 8.03
N ALA A 45 4.30 -5.83 7.13
CA ALA A 45 4.02 -5.39 5.77
C ALA A 45 3.16 -6.39 5.01
N TYR A 46 3.45 -7.70 5.09
CA TYR A 46 2.61 -8.73 4.47
C TYR A 46 1.19 -8.74 5.03
N SER A 47 1.03 -8.71 6.35
CA SER A 47 -0.28 -8.80 6.99
C SER A 47 -1.14 -7.56 6.69
N THR A 48 -0.56 -6.38 6.75
CA THR A 48 -1.28 -5.12 6.48
C THR A 48 -1.64 -4.98 5.00
N SER A 49 -0.69 -5.26 4.09
CA SER A 49 -0.97 -5.30 2.65
C SER A 49 -2.01 -6.38 2.28
N ALA A 50 -1.95 -7.56 2.91
CA ALA A 50 -2.91 -8.64 2.65
C ALA A 50 -4.30 -8.33 3.22
N PHE A 51 -4.39 -7.65 4.36
CA PHE A 51 -5.67 -7.24 4.92
C PHE A 51 -6.44 -6.32 3.96
N MET A 52 -5.75 -5.44 3.23
CA MET A 52 -6.37 -4.50 2.30
C MET A 52 -7.16 -5.17 1.15
N PHE A 53 -6.90 -6.44 0.82
CA PHE A 53 -7.73 -7.17 -0.14
C PHE A 53 -9.18 -7.32 0.33
N ILE A 54 -9.45 -7.26 1.63
CA ILE A 54 -10.80 -7.38 2.19
C ILE A 54 -11.65 -6.14 1.84
N PRO A 55 -11.33 -4.93 2.32
CA PRO A 55 -12.10 -3.73 1.97
C PRO A 55 -12.00 -3.36 0.48
N ALA A 56 -10.83 -3.51 -0.14
CA ALA A 56 -10.67 -3.20 -1.56
C ALA A 56 -11.38 -4.21 -2.46
N GLY A 57 -11.44 -5.48 -2.06
CA GLY A 57 -12.23 -6.51 -2.73
C GLY A 57 -13.73 -6.23 -2.65
N ARG A 58 -14.24 -5.80 -1.49
CA ARG A 58 -15.62 -5.28 -1.37
C ARG A 58 -15.86 -4.17 -2.39
N ASP A 59 -14.96 -3.19 -2.47
CA ASP A 59 -15.14 -2.04 -3.36
C ASP A 59 -15.22 -2.44 -4.84
N VAL A 60 -14.66 -3.59 -5.24
CA VAL A 60 -14.72 -4.11 -6.61
C VAL A 60 -15.94 -5.00 -6.86
N PHE A 61 -16.21 -5.94 -5.95
CA PHE A 61 -17.17 -7.03 -6.19
C PHE A 61 -18.54 -6.80 -5.53
N SER A 62 -18.59 -6.02 -4.45
CA SER A 62 -19.81 -5.71 -3.72
C SER A 62 -19.77 -4.29 -3.13
N PRO A 63 -19.77 -3.24 -3.98
CA PRO A 63 -19.66 -1.86 -3.53
C PRO A 63 -20.73 -1.50 -2.51
N GLY A 64 -20.31 -1.03 -1.34
CA GLY A 64 -21.23 -0.66 -0.26
C GLY A 64 -21.73 -1.82 0.61
N ALA A 65 -21.15 -3.03 0.52
CA ALA A 65 -21.48 -4.10 1.44
C ALA A 65 -20.76 -3.94 2.80
N GLU A 66 -21.50 -4.09 3.89
CA GLU A 66 -20.94 -4.11 5.25
C GLU A 66 -20.28 -5.47 5.50
N ILE A 67 -18.95 -5.49 5.57
CA ILE A 67 -18.15 -6.71 5.77
C ILE A 67 -17.28 -6.66 7.02
N MET A 68 -17.00 -5.46 7.53
CA MET A 68 -16.27 -5.23 8.77
C MET A 68 -17.17 -4.59 9.83
N PRO A 69 -16.87 -4.78 11.13
CA PRO A 69 -17.54 -4.04 12.19
C PRO A 69 -17.46 -2.53 11.94
N ASP A 70 -18.57 -1.82 12.20
CA ASP A 70 -18.70 -0.37 12.01
C ASP A 70 -18.60 0.11 10.54
N ASP A 71 -18.72 -0.79 9.55
CA ASP A 71 -18.75 -0.41 8.14
C ASP A 71 -19.93 0.53 7.84
N ASP A 72 -21.09 0.38 8.49
CA ASP A 72 -22.24 1.29 8.36
C ASP A 72 -21.84 2.77 8.52
N LYS A 73 -20.96 3.06 9.50
CA LYS A 73 -20.45 4.41 9.77
C LYS A 73 -19.45 4.88 8.71
N LEU A 74 -18.63 3.97 8.18
CA LEU A 74 -17.67 4.24 7.11
C LEU A 74 -18.40 4.52 5.80
N LEU A 75 -19.26 3.59 5.39
CA LEU A 75 -20.04 3.62 4.15
C LEU A 75 -20.99 4.83 4.12
N GLY A 76 -21.57 5.20 5.27
CA GLY A 76 -22.40 6.40 5.38
C GLY A 76 -21.69 7.71 5.04
N LYS A 77 -20.36 7.72 5.02
CA LYS A 77 -19.54 8.89 4.61
C LYS A 77 -18.96 8.76 3.20
N MET A 78 -19.12 7.61 2.56
CA MET A 78 -18.60 7.35 1.22
C MET A 78 -19.59 7.81 0.14
N PHE A 79 -19.12 7.83 -1.11
CA PHE A 79 -19.93 8.20 -2.26
C PHE A 79 -20.93 7.09 -2.60
N THR A 80 -22.13 7.12 -2.02
CA THR A 80 -23.12 6.03 -2.11
C THR A 80 -24.22 6.23 -3.14
N ASP A 81 -24.27 7.37 -3.83
CA ASP A 81 -25.30 7.66 -4.84
C ASP A 81 -25.05 6.90 -6.15
N LYS A 82 -25.74 5.77 -6.30
CA LYS A 82 -25.67 4.87 -7.46
C LYS A 82 -26.17 5.52 -8.76
N SER A 83 -26.89 6.64 -8.69
CA SER A 83 -27.39 7.34 -9.87
C SER A 83 -26.34 8.23 -10.56
N LYS A 84 -25.20 8.48 -9.89
CA LYS A 84 -24.14 9.33 -10.41
C LYS A 84 -23.12 8.52 -11.21
N GLU A 85 -22.70 9.06 -12.35
CA GLU A 85 -21.70 8.43 -13.22
C GLU A 85 -20.37 8.12 -12.49
N GLY A 86 -20.02 8.92 -11.49
CA GLY A 86 -18.81 8.73 -10.68
C GLY A 86 -18.85 7.56 -9.70
N TYR A 87 -20.00 6.91 -9.48
CA TYR A 87 -20.14 5.86 -8.46
C TYR A 87 -19.20 4.68 -8.71
N MET A 88 -19.29 4.06 -9.89
CA MET A 88 -18.48 2.89 -10.22
C MET A 88 -16.99 3.22 -10.28
N PHE A 89 -16.63 4.42 -10.72
CA PHE A 89 -15.24 4.87 -10.67
C PHE A 89 -14.73 4.98 -9.23
N MET A 90 -15.50 5.64 -8.36
CA MET A 90 -15.12 5.83 -6.95
C MET A 90 -14.98 4.52 -6.17
N TRP A 91 -15.78 3.49 -6.47
CA TRP A 91 -15.67 2.20 -5.78
C TRP A 91 -14.70 1.26 -6.49
N ASN A 92 -15.00 0.88 -7.75
CA ASN A 92 -14.25 -0.18 -8.41
C ASN A 92 -12.81 0.25 -8.73
N GLN A 93 -12.61 1.43 -9.31
CA GLN A 93 -11.25 1.86 -9.66
C GLN A 93 -10.41 2.11 -8.41
N TRP A 94 -11.02 2.66 -7.36
CA TRP A 94 -10.37 2.83 -6.07
C TRP A 94 -9.96 1.48 -5.46
N GLY A 95 -10.87 0.51 -5.42
CA GLY A 95 -10.60 -0.85 -4.94
C GLY A 95 -9.49 -1.53 -5.73
N VAL A 96 -9.52 -1.45 -7.07
CA VAL A 96 -8.46 -1.98 -7.93
C VAL A 96 -7.12 -1.31 -7.61
N ASN A 97 -7.06 0.01 -7.42
CA ASN A 97 -5.83 0.71 -7.08
C ASN A 97 -5.22 0.19 -5.76
N TRP A 98 -6.05 0.00 -4.73
CA TRP A 98 -5.59 -0.55 -3.45
C TRP A 98 -5.12 -1.99 -3.56
N ILE A 99 -5.82 -2.84 -4.32
CA ILE A 99 -5.39 -4.20 -4.61
C ILE A 99 -4.01 -4.21 -5.28
N MET A 100 -3.81 -3.37 -6.30
CA MET A 100 -2.54 -3.28 -7.01
C MET A 100 -1.41 -2.76 -6.12
N LEU A 101 -1.69 -1.77 -5.26
CA LEU A 101 -0.71 -1.27 -4.29
C LEU A 101 -0.33 -2.36 -3.27
N SER A 102 -1.29 -3.13 -2.77
CA SER A 102 -1.04 -4.26 -1.88
C SER A 102 -0.18 -5.33 -2.54
N ILE A 103 -0.48 -5.71 -3.78
CA ILE A 103 0.34 -6.67 -4.55
C ILE A 103 1.76 -6.12 -4.72
N MET A 104 1.90 -4.86 -5.12
CA MET A 104 3.21 -4.23 -5.28
C MET A 104 4.02 -4.28 -3.99
N LYS A 105 3.43 -3.93 -2.84
CA LYS A 105 4.10 -3.98 -1.54
C LYS A 105 4.52 -5.40 -1.16
N ILE A 106 3.64 -6.38 -1.33
CA ILE A 106 3.96 -7.80 -1.09
C ILE A 106 5.14 -8.25 -1.95
N LEU A 107 5.11 -7.95 -3.26
CA LEU A 107 6.19 -8.30 -4.17
C LEU A 107 7.49 -7.55 -3.82
N ALA A 108 7.41 -6.30 -3.39
CA ALA A 108 8.57 -5.52 -2.95
C ALA A 108 9.25 -6.16 -1.73
N VAL A 109 8.47 -6.57 -0.73
CA VAL A 109 8.96 -7.25 0.47
C VAL A 109 9.54 -8.62 0.13
N SER A 110 8.86 -9.38 -0.75
CA SER A 110 9.29 -10.73 -1.15
C SER A 110 10.56 -10.72 -2.00
N SER A 111 10.71 -9.76 -2.89
CA SER A 111 11.88 -9.62 -3.76
C SER A 111 13.03 -8.85 -3.09
N GLY A 112 12.75 -8.12 -2.01
CA GLY A 112 13.71 -7.19 -1.41
C GLY A 112 13.98 -5.96 -2.29
N SER A 113 13.07 -5.59 -3.19
CA SER A 113 13.25 -4.44 -4.08
C SER A 113 13.21 -3.12 -3.32
N ALA A 114 14.37 -2.49 -3.13
CA ALA A 114 14.50 -1.23 -2.40
C ALA A 114 13.64 -0.10 -3.01
N ASP A 115 13.54 -0.03 -4.34
CA ASP A 115 12.78 1.03 -5.01
C ASP A 115 11.28 0.89 -4.79
N PHE A 116 10.73 -0.32 -4.91
CA PHE A 116 9.31 -0.55 -4.63
C PHE A 116 8.98 -0.46 -3.14
N LEU A 117 9.92 -0.81 -2.25
CA LEU A 117 9.77 -0.58 -0.81
C LEU A 117 9.70 0.92 -0.48
N LYS A 118 10.57 1.73 -1.09
CA LYS A 118 10.54 3.20 -0.95
C LYS A 118 9.28 3.82 -1.54
N LEU A 119 8.80 3.29 -2.67
CA LEU A 119 7.54 3.73 -3.26
C LEU A 119 6.36 3.43 -2.34
N GLY A 120 6.27 2.19 -1.83
CA GLY A 120 5.25 1.81 -0.85
C GLY A 120 5.31 2.64 0.44
N PHE A 121 6.52 2.92 0.93
CA PHE A 121 6.72 3.81 2.07
C PHE A 121 6.21 5.23 1.78
N ALA A 122 6.55 5.80 0.62
CA ALA A 122 6.10 7.13 0.23
C ALA A 122 4.56 7.22 0.10
N THR A 123 3.92 6.19 -0.47
CA THR A 123 2.45 6.14 -0.53
C THR A 123 1.81 6.13 0.85
N ASP A 124 2.42 5.44 1.81
CA ASP A 124 1.90 5.36 3.19
C ASP A 124 2.14 6.66 3.94
N VAL A 125 3.28 7.34 3.75
CA VAL A 125 3.52 8.68 4.30
C VAL A 125 2.44 9.65 3.84
N VAL A 126 2.14 9.67 2.54
CA VAL A 126 1.13 10.58 1.98
C VAL A 126 -0.25 10.26 2.53
N THR A 127 -0.64 8.98 2.52
CA THR A 127 -1.95 8.55 3.01
C THR A 127 -2.11 8.88 4.50
N PHE A 128 -1.11 8.56 5.30
CA PHE A 128 -1.09 8.84 6.73
C PHE A 128 -1.16 10.35 7.01
N ALA A 129 -0.41 11.17 6.27
CA ALA A 129 -0.47 12.63 6.38
C ALA A 129 -1.86 13.18 6.02
N MET A 130 -2.53 12.63 5.01
CA MET A 130 -3.91 13.00 4.64
C MET A 130 -4.91 12.63 5.73
N MET A 131 -4.73 11.48 6.41
CA MET A 131 -5.55 11.11 7.57
C MET A 131 -5.37 12.08 8.74
N PHE A 132 -4.12 12.43 9.09
CA PHE A 132 -3.82 13.36 10.17
C PHE A 132 -4.32 14.78 9.91
N LYS A 133 -4.26 15.24 8.65
CA LYS A 133 -4.86 16.51 8.24
C LYS A 133 -6.38 16.49 8.22
N GLY A 134 -7.02 15.33 8.37
CA GLY A 134 -8.47 15.19 8.31
C GLY A 134 -9.04 15.35 6.91
N TRP A 135 -8.23 15.13 5.86
CA TRP A 135 -8.70 15.19 4.46
C TRP A 135 -9.43 13.91 4.03
N ILE A 136 -9.16 12.81 4.72
CA ILE A 136 -9.83 11.51 4.55
C ILE A 136 -10.29 10.96 5.92
N PRO A 137 -11.18 11.67 6.63
CA PRO A 137 -11.57 11.31 7.99
C PRO A 137 -12.27 9.94 8.09
N GLU A 138 -12.78 9.43 6.98
CA GLU A 138 -13.34 8.09 6.81
C GLU A 138 -12.31 7.00 7.07
N PHE A 139 -11.03 7.27 6.78
CA PHE A 139 -9.95 6.29 6.90
C PHE A 139 -9.39 6.16 8.31
N LYS A 140 -9.91 6.92 9.28
CA LYS A 140 -9.47 6.89 10.68
C LYS A 140 -9.44 5.48 11.30
N PRO A 141 -10.38 4.56 11.04
CA PRO A 141 -10.30 3.18 11.55
C PRO A 141 -9.04 2.43 11.11
N PHE A 142 -8.45 2.80 9.97
CA PHE A 142 -7.25 2.17 9.42
C PHE A 142 -5.95 2.83 9.87
N VAL A 143 -5.99 3.92 10.66
CA VAL A 143 -4.80 4.69 11.02
C VAL A 143 -3.72 3.82 11.68
N VAL A 144 -4.13 2.89 12.56
CA VAL A 144 -3.18 1.99 13.23
C VAL A 144 -2.52 1.06 12.22
N MET A 145 -3.30 0.49 11.29
CA MET A 145 -2.80 -0.40 10.25
C MET A 145 -1.81 0.31 9.32
N PHE A 146 -2.18 1.49 8.80
CA PHE A 146 -1.29 2.29 7.97
C PHE A 146 -0.05 2.77 8.72
N GLY A 147 -0.17 3.09 10.02
CA GLY A 147 0.97 3.46 10.85
C GLY A 147 1.95 2.29 11.05
N LEU A 148 1.44 1.07 11.27
CA LEU A 148 2.26 -0.13 11.36
C LEU A 148 2.94 -0.46 10.03
N GLU A 149 2.20 -0.38 8.92
CA GLU A 149 2.74 -0.61 7.58
C GLU A 149 3.82 0.42 7.23
N LEU A 150 3.58 1.70 7.52
CA LEU A 150 4.55 2.79 7.34
C LEU A 150 5.87 2.52 8.08
N LEU A 151 5.80 2.15 9.36
CA LEU A 151 7.00 1.84 10.16
C LEU A 151 7.73 0.60 9.63
N ALA A 152 6.98 -0.42 9.24
CA ALA A 152 7.53 -1.65 8.68
C ALA A 152 8.23 -1.40 7.34
N LEU A 153 7.58 -0.74 6.39
CA LEU A 153 8.18 -0.39 5.11
C LEU A 153 9.34 0.59 5.27
N GLY A 154 9.26 1.53 6.21
CA GLY A 154 10.37 2.43 6.54
C GLY A 154 11.59 1.65 7.04
N LYS A 155 11.39 0.65 7.91
CA LYS A 155 12.47 -0.24 8.32
C LYS A 155 13.02 -1.03 7.13
N LEU A 156 12.19 -1.59 6.27
CA LEU A 156 12.65 -2.44 5.16
C LEU A 156 13.31 -1.65 4.02
N ALA A 157 12.86 -0.42 3.76
CA ALA A 157 13.32 0.42 2.66
C ALA A 157 14.67 1.10 2.91
N PHE A 158 15.03 1.28 4.19
CA PHE A 158 16.20 2.07 4.62
C PHE A 158 17.10 1.37 5.64
N ALA A 159 16.87 0.09 5.94
CA ALA A 159 17.76 -0.75 6.75
C ALA A 159 18.97 -1.28 5.99
#